data_AF-A0A0J8U4K1-F1
#
_entry.id   AF-A0A0J8U4K1-F1
#
_cell.length_a   1.000
_cell.length_b   1.000
_cell.length_c   1.000
_cell.angle_alpha   90.00
_cell.angle_beta   90.00
_cell.angle_gamma   90.00
#
_symmetry.space_group_name_H-M   'P 1'
#
loop_
_entity.id
_entity.type
_entity.pdbx_description
1 polymer ?
#
loop_
_entity_poly.entity_id
_entity_poly.type
_entity_poly.pdbx_seq_one_letter_code
_entity_poly.pdbx_strand_id
1 'polypeptide(L)'
;MSQEKYDIVIVGAGPVGLLLSLCLCRWGYKVKHIDNRPVPTKTGRADGIQPRSIEILRNLGLKRKIMAYEPAKVYNVAFWDPLPDGKGICRTGNWPSCPDFIDTRYPFTALLHQGKIERVFLEEIEKTGTVVERPSTVVGFKNDGKDPEYPVEVNLKDLDTNVHTTVRAKYLFGGEGARSFIREQQNIGIRHKDPIAHVWGVMDGVVRTNFPDIKVGLQSPFEIRSFSNRMSRPNAQFTLTMALLWLSLEKMTWSVYTSNWRHRPTRTGTQE
;
A
#
# COMPACT_ATOMS: atom_id res chain seq x y z
N MET A 1 -2.86 -29.55 23.23
CA MET A 1 -3.55 -28.99 22.05
C MET A 1 -2.53 -28.94 20.92
N SER A 2 -2.84 -29.48 19.74
CA SER A 2 -1.94 -29.40 18.58
C SER A 2 -1.81 -27.95 18.12
N GLN A 3 -0.59 -27.44 17.98
CA GLN A 3 -0.35 -26.11 17.40
C GLN A 3 -0.91 -26.08 15.96
N GLU A 4 -1.67 -25.05 15.63
CA GLU A 4 -2.18 -24.87 14.27
C GLU A 4 -1.03 -24.59 13.29
N LYS A 5 -1.12 -25.19 12.10
CA LYS A 5 -0.11 -25.06 11.04
C LYS A 5 -0.67 -24.34 9.82
N TYR A 6 0.14 -23.46 9.24
CA TYR A 6 -0.20 -22.63 8.07
C TYR A 6 0.96 -22.62 7.08
N ASP A 7 0.70 -22.42 5.79
CA ASP A 7 1.79 -22.19 4.83
C ASP A 7 2.45 -20.82 5.09
N ILE A 8 1.65 -19.83 5.44
CA ILE A 8 2.14 -18.48 5.73
C ILE A 8 1.30 -17.77 6.80
N VAL A 9 1.98 -16.98 7.63
CA VAL A 9 1.35 -15.96 8.47
C VAL A 9 1.64 -14.59 7.86
N ILE A 10 0.59 -13.82 7.56
CA ILE A 10 0.65 -12.45 7.05
C ILE A 10 0.20 -11.51 8.16
N VAL A 11 1.04 -10.55 8.52
CA VAL A 11 0.77 -9.55 9.56
C VAL A 11 0.57 -8.18 8.92
N GLY A 12 -0.63 -7.63 8.99
CA GLY A 12 -0.98 -6.32 8.46
C GLY A 12 -1.84 -6.40 7.19
N ALA A 13 -3.10 -6.04 7.33
CA ALA A 13 -4.11 -5.99 6.28
C ALA A 13 -4.20 -4.60 5.63
N GLY A 14 -3.05 -4.03 5.30
CA GLY A 14 -2.95 -2.95 4.34
C GLY A 14 -3.03 -3.48 2.89
N PRO A 15 -2.92 -2.60 1.88
CA PRO A 15 -2.99 -2.99 0.47
C PRO A 15 -2.00 -4.10 0.08
N VAL A 16 -0.80 -4.08 0.67
CA VAL A 16 0.25 -5.08 0.44
C VAL A 16 -0.16 -6.47 0.96
N GLY A 17 -0.55 -6.55 2.24
CA GLY A 17 -0.94 -7.83 2.86
C GLY A 17 -2.20 -8.41 2.25
N LEU A 18 -3.18 -7.56 1.90
CA LEU A 18 -4.41 -7.99 1.23
C LEU A 18 -4.15 -8.53 -0.18
N LEU A 19 -3.30 -7.86 -0.97
CA LEU A 19 -2.92 -8.37 -2.30
C LEU A 19 -2.21 -9.72 -2.20
N LEU A 20 -1.22 -9.85 -1.31
CA LEU A 20 -0.49 -11.10 -1.11
C LEU A 20 -1.43 -12.22 -0.65
N SER A 21 -2.26 -11.94 0.34
CA SER A 21 -3.23 -12.90 0.87
C SER A 21 -4.18 -13.40 -0.21
N LEU A 22 -4.72 -12.49 -1.05
CA LEU A 22 -5.58 -12.88 -2.17
C LEU A 22 -4.88 -13.82 -3.15
N CYS A 23 -3.65 -13.50 -3.57
CA CYS A 23 -2.90 -14.33 -4.51
C CYS A 23 -2.64 -15.73 -3.94
N LEU A 24 -2.14 -15.80 -2.70
CA LEU A 24 -1.82 -17.08 -2.06
C LEU A 24 -3.06 -17.93 -1.79
N CYS A 25 -4.16 -17.31 -1.37
CA CYS A 25 -5.42 -18.02 -1.16
C CYS A 25 -5.97 -18.59 -2.46
N ARG A 26 -5.88 -17.86 -3.59
CA ARG A 26 -6.30 -18.36 -4.90
C ARG A 26 -5.42 -19.49 -5.43
N TRP A 27 -4.16 -19.59 -4.98
CA TRP A 27 -3.27 -20.71 -5.28
C TRP A 27 -3.45 -21.90 -4.34
N GLY A 28 -4.40 -21.84 -3.39
CA GLY A 28 -4.73 -22.95 -2.50
C GLY A 28 -3.83 -23.07 -1.26
N TYR A 29 -3.00 -22.06 -0.96
CA TYR A 29 -2.19 -22.05 0.26
C TYR A 29 -3.03 -21.75 1.49
N LYS A 30 -2.69 -22.38 2.62
CA LYS A 30 -3.32 -22.13 3.91
C LYS A 30 -2.73 -20.86 4.55
N VAL A 31 -3.46 -19.76 4.50
CA VAL A 31 -3.02 -18.44 4.95
C VAL A 31 -3.64 -18.08 6.30
N LYS A 32 -2.81 -17.70 7.28
CA LYS A 32 -3.25 -16.96 8.47
C LYS A 32 -3.00 -15.48 8.24
N HIS A 33 -4.03 -14.65 8.18
CA HIS A 33 -3.89 -13.22 7.96
C HIS A 33 -4.45 -12.45 9.16
N ILE A 34 -3.62 -11.64 9.81
CA ILE A 34 -4.00 -10.86 10.99
C ILE A 34 -3.81 -9.36 10.77
N ASP A 35 -4.56 -8.54 11.49
CA ASP A 35 -4.35 -7.09 11.57
C ASP A 35 -4.72 -6.57 12.96
N ASN A 36 -3.95 -5.59 13.45
CA ASN A 36 -4.13 -5.05 14.80
C ASN A 36 -5.26 -4.03 14.91
N ARG A 37 -5.79 -3.52 13.78
CA ARG A 37 -6.93 -2.60 13.80
C ARG A 37 -8.20 -3.41 14.05
N PRO A 38 -9.10 -2.93 14.92
CA PRO A 38 -10.33 -3.65 15.26
C PRO A 38 -11.31 -3.74 14.10
N VAL A 39 -11.22 -2.84 13.12
CA VAL A 39 -12.11 -2.80 11.96
C VAL A 39 -11.34 -2.46 10.69
N PRO A 40 -11.87 -2.83 9.50
CA PRO A 40 -11.35 -2.36 8.22
C PRO A 40 -11.26 -0.83 8.16
N THR A 41 -10.40 -0.32 7.27
CA THR A 41 -10.06 1.10 7.19
C THR A 41 -11.31 1.99 7.02
N LYS A 42 -11.69 2.70 8.10
CA LYS A 42 -12.77 3.71 8.08
C LYS A 42 -12.39 4.93 7.25
N THR A 43 -11.18 5.44 7.45
CA THR A 43 -10.62 6.60 6.74
C THR A 43 -9.27 6.21 6.14
N GLY A 44 -9.22 6.17 4.82
CA GLY A 44 -8.03 5.82 4.05
C GLY A 44 -6.91 6.86 4.17
N ARG A 45 -5.67 6.43 3.95
CA ARG A 45 -4.51 7.32 3.80
C ARG A 45 -3.98 7.36 2.37
N ALA A 46 -4.56 6.58 1.47
CA ALA A 46 -4.19 6.54 0.06
C ALA A 46 -5.44 6.37 -0.81
N ASP A 47 -5.42 6.95 -1.99
CA ASP A 47 -6.54 6.92 -2.92
C ASP A 47 -6.12 6.73 -4.40
N GLY A 48 -4.88 7.09 -4.75
CA GLY A 48 -4.36 6.99 -6.11
C GLY A 48 -4.02 5.56 -6.55
N ILE A 49 -4.69 5.09 -7.60
CA ILE A 49 -4.41 3.84 -8.31
C ILE A 49 -3.81 4.17 -9.67
N GLN A 50 -2.52 3.86 -9.82
CA GLN A 50 -1.77 4.11 -11.06
C GLN A 50 -2.21 3.19 -12.21
N PRO A 51 -2.01 3.59 -13.49
CA PRO A 51 -2.37 2.79 -14.66
C PRO A 51 -1.89 1.34 -14.59
N ARG A 52 -0.61 1.14 -14.20
CA ARG A 52 -0.04 -0.21 -14.05
C ARG A 52 -0.72 -1.03 -12.96
N SER A 53 -1.09 -0.41 -11.86
CA SER A 53 -1.88 -1.06 -10.80
C SER A 53 -3.27 -1.46 -11.30
N ILE A 54 -3.92 -0.64 -12.15
CA ILE A 54 -5.21 -0.99 -12.76
C ILE A 54 -5.08 -2.23 -13.66
N GLU A 55 -3.99 -2.37 -14.40
CA GLU A 55 -3.71 -3.56 -15.21
C GLU A 55 -3.51 -4.81 -14.35
N ILE A 56 -2.76 -4.73 -13.25
CA ILE A 56 -2.60 -5.83 -12.29
C ILE A 56 -3.97 -6.22 -11.72
N LEU A 57 -4.77 -5.24 -11.29
CA LEU A 57 -6.13 -5.47 -10.77
C LEU A 57 -7.05 -6.09 -11.83
N ARG A 58 -6.85 -5.78 -13.12
CA ARG A 58 -7.57 -6.43 -14.23
C ARG A 58 -7.18 -7.91 -14.34
N ASN A 59 -5.89 -8.23 -14.31
CA ASN A 59 -5.40 -9.61 -14.39
C ASN A 59 -5.89 -10.45 -13.20
N LEU A 60 -6.11 -9.81 -12.04
CA LEU A 60 -6.71 -10.43 -10.87
C LEU A 60 -8.25 -10.46 -10.90
N GLY A 61 -8.90 -9.99 -11.97
CA GLY A 61 -10.37 -9.94 -12.08
C GLY A 61 -11.05 -8.91 -11.16
N LEU A 62 -10.28 -8.04 -10.50
CA LEU A 62 -10.78 -7.06 -9.53
C LEU A 62 -11.16 -5.72 -10.14
N LYS A 63 -10.59 -5.37 -11.31
CA LYS A 63 -10.82 -4.06 -11.97
C LYS A 63 -12.30 -3.71 -12.06
N ARG A 64 -13.15 -4.64 -12.49
CA ARG A 64 -14.59 -4.36 -12.68
C ARG A 64 -15.26 -3.97 -11.37
N LYS A 65 -14.92 -4.64 -10.27
CA LYS A 65 -15.46 -4.37 -8.92
C LYS A 65 -15.00 -3.03 -8.39
N ILE A 66 -13.72 -2.70 -8.60
CA ILE A 66 -13.15 -1.41 -8.21
C ILE A 66 -13.81 -0.27 -9.00
N MET A 67 -13.98 -0.45 -10.32
CA MET A 67 -14.61 0.56 -11.19
C MET A 67 -16.11 0.73 -10.94
N ALA A 68 -16.79 -0.26 -10.34
CA ALA A 68 -18.19 -0.15 -9.94
C ALA A 68 -18.45 0.87 -8.81
N TYR A 69 -17.40 1.27 -8.09
CA TYR A 69 -17.46 2.38 -7.13
C TYR A 69 -17.29 3.76 -7.77
N GLU A 70 -17.22 3.82 -9.10
CA GLU A 70 -17.08 5.04 -9.89
C GLU A 70 -15.92 5.93 -9.41
N PRO A 71 -14.68 5.40 -9.41
CA PRO A 71 -13.53 6.18 -8.99
C PRO A 71 -13.37 7.40 -9.90
N ALA A 72 -12.94 8.53 -9.30
CA ALA A 72 -12.53 9.68 -10.09
C ALA A 72 -11.37 9.27 -11.00
N LYS A 73 -11.40 9.67 -12.26
CA LYS A 73 -10.31 9.42 -13.19
C LYS A 73 -9.62 10.73 -13.45
N VAL A 74 -8.33 10.82 -13.18
CA VAL A 74 -7.48 11.99 -13.42
C VAL A 74 -6.73 11.79 -14.73
N TYR A 75 -7.09 12.58 -15.74
CA TYR A 75 -6.46 12.56 -17.07
C TYR A 75 -5.40 13.64 -17.24
N ASN A 76 -5.56 14.79 -16.56
CA ASN A 76 -4.68 15.95 -16.70
C ASN A 76 -4.40 16.55 -15.32
N VAL A 77 -3.21 17.15 -15.20
CA VAL A 77 -2.76 17.93 -14.05
C VAL A 77 -2.56 19.37 -14.52
N ALA A 78 -3.10 20.34 -13.80
CA ALA A 78 -2.84 21.76 -14.03
C ALA A 78 -1.76 22.27 -13.07
N PHE A 79 -0.85 23.09 -13.58
CA PHE A 79 0.18 23.76 -12.77
C PHE A 79 -0.22 25.20 -12.55
N TRP A 80 -0.11 25.63 -11.30
CA TRP A 80 -0.41 26.99 -10.86
C TRP A 80 0.75 27.50 -10.02
N ASP A 81 1.25 28.68 -10.39
CA ASP A 81 2.36 29.35 -9.70
C ASP A 81 1.95 30.77 -9.27
N PRO A 82 2.68 31.37 -8.32
CA PRO A 82 2.45 32.76 -7.93
C PRO A 82 2.62 33.72 -9.11
N LEU A 83 1.77 34.75 -9.15
CA LEU A 83 1.96 35.87 -10.07
C LEU A 83 3.25 36.64 -9.74
N PRO A 84 3.90 37.29 -10.72
CA PRO A 84 5.14 38.04 -10.49
C PRO A 84 5.01 39.17 -9.46
N ASP A 85 3.82 39.72 -9.29
CA ASP A 85 3.52 40.76 -8.30
C ASP A 85 3.24 40.20 -6.89
N GLY A 86 3.30 38.87 -6.73
CA GLY A 86 3.01 38.15 -5.49
C GLY A 86 1.53 38.13 -5.10
N LYS A 87 0.63 38.69 -5.92
CA LYS A 87 -0.79 38.85 -5.59
C LYS A 87 -1.64 37.82 -6.31
N GLY A 88 -1.59 36.60 -5.80
CA GLY A 88 -2.42 35.48 -6.27
C GLY A 88 -1.63 34.48 -7.11
N ILE A 89 -2.37 33.61 -7.80
CA ILE A 89 -1.83 32.51 -8.58
C ILE A 89 -2.42 32.53 -9.99
N CYS A 90 -1.65 32.06 -10.97
CA CYS A 90 -2.12 31.86 -12.34
C CYS A 90 -1.73 30.47 -12.86
N ARG A 91 -2.51 29.97 -13.83
CA ARG A 91 -2.20 28.70 -14.48
C ARG A 91 -0.98 28.88 -15.38
N THR A 92 0.09 28.14 -15.10
CA THR A 92 1.34 28.18 -15.87
C THR A 92 1.44 27.02 -16.87
N GLY A 93 0.67 25.96 -16.67
CA GLY A 93 0.69 24.84 -17.60
C GLY A 93 -0.38 23.79 -17.34
N ASN A 94 -0.36 22.79 -18.22
CA ASN A 94 -1.07 21.55 -18.04
C ASN A 94 -0.22 20.39 -18.56
N TRP A 95 -0.45 19.21 -18.00
CA TRP A 95 0.25 18.00 -18.43
C TRP A 95 -0.65 16.78 -18.25
N PRO A 96 -0.63 15.82 -19.19
CA PRO A 96 -1.33 14.55 -19.02
C PRO A 96 -0.85 13.83 -17.75
N SER A 97 -1.80 13.30 -16.97
CA SER A 97 -1.47 12.42 -15.83
C SER A 97 -0.74 11.16 -16.31
N CYS A 98 -1.00 10.73 -17.54
CA CYS A 98 -0.29 9.65 -18.21
C CYS A 98 0.08 10.13 -19.62
N PRO A 99 1.33 10.55 -19.84
CA PRO A 99 1.81 11.00 -21.14
C PRO A 99 1.81 9.90 -22.20
N ASP A 100 1.68 10.27 -23.48
CA ASP A 100 1.55 9.33 -24.61
C ASP A 100 2.75 8.39 -24.80
N PHE A 101 3.94 8.74 -24.27
CA PHE A 101 5.11 7.86 -24.29
C PHE A 101 5.01 6.70 -23.28
N ILE A 102 4.06 6.75 -22.35
CA ILE A 102 3.79 5.66 -21.42
C ILE A 102 2.77 4.73 -22.08
N ASP A 103 3.22 3.56 -22.52
CA ASP A 103 2.33 2.52 -23.04
C ASP A 103 1.46 1.95 -21.91
N THR A 104 0.21 2.39 -21.84
CA THR A 104 -0.78 1.82 -20.92
C THR A 104 -2.17 1.76 -21.54
N ARG A 105 -2.91 0.71 -21.17
CA ARG A 105 -4.30 0.55 -21.57
C ARG A 105 -5.25 1.54 -20.89
N TYR A 106 -4.84 2.09 -19.74
CA TYR A 106 -5.68 2.92 -18.88
C TYR A 106 -4.98 4.26 -18.64
N PRO A 107 -5.04 5.22 -19.57
CA PRO A 107 -4.26 6.47 -19.53
C PRO A 107 -4.85 7.49 -18.52
N PHE A 108 -5.05 7.05 -17.28
CA PHE A 108 -5.56 7.87 -16.18
C PHE A 108 -5.14 7.27 -14.83
N THR A 109 -4.98 8.14 -13.84
CA THR A 109 -4.90 7.72 -12.43
C THR A 109 -6.32 7.64 -11.87
N ALA A 110 -6.69 6.54 -11.24
CA ALA A 110 -7.99 6.41 -10.57
C ALA A 110 -7.89 6.81 -9.10
N LEU A 111 -8.82 7.62 -8.59
CA LEU A 111 -8.91 8.03 -7.18
C LEU A 111 -10.09 7.33 -6.52
N LEU A 112 -9.81 6.52 -5.51
CA LEU A 112 -10.81 5.78 -4.77
C LEU A 112 -10.44 5.65 -3.31
N HIS A 113 -11.40 5.84 -2.41
CA HIS A 113 -11.20 5.64 -0.98
C HIS A 113 -10.57 4.27 -0.68
N GLN A 114 -9.44 4.25 0.04
CA GLN A 114 -8.71 3.03 0.41
C GLN A 114 -9.62 1.91 0.92
N GLY A 115 -10.56 2.24 1.82
CA GLY A 115 -11.49 1.26 2.40
C GLY A 115 -12.39 0.57 1.36
N LYS A 116 -12.73 1.23 0.25
CA LYS A 116 -13.48 0.61 -0.85
C LYS A 116 -12.61 -0.39 -1.63
N ILE A 117 -11.33 -0.05 -1.85
CA ILE A 117 -10.36 -0.95 -2.47
C ILE A 117 -10.16 -2.18 -1.58
N GLU A 118 -9.87 -1.97 -0.29
CA GLU A 118 -9.66 -3.05 0.69
C GLU A 118 -10.88 -3.96 0.81
N ARG A 119 -12.10 -3.40 0.77
CA ARG A 119 -13.33 -4.19 0.78
C ARG A 119 -13.39 -5.18 -0.38
N VAL A 120 -13.02 -4.78 -1.59
CA VAL A 120 -12.97 -5.68 -2.75
C VAL A 120 -11.99 -6.84 -2.52
N PHE A 121 -10.84 -6.58 -1.89
CA PHE A 121 -9.89 -7.64 -1.55
C PHE A 121 -10.44 -8.57 -0.47
N LEU A 122 -11.03 -8.03 0.60
CA LEU A 122 -11.59 -8.81 1.71
C LEU A 122 -12.70 -9.75 1.21
N GLU A 123 -13.65 -9.24 0.42
CA GLU A 123 -14.73 -10.05 -0.17
C GLU A 123 -14.21 -11.18 -1.07
N GLU A 124 -13.05 -11.01 -1.70
CA GLU A 124 -12.46 -12.04 -2.56
C GLU A 124 -11.62 -13.05 -1.78
N ILE A 125 -10.99 -12.63 -0.70
CA ILE A 125 -10.29 -13.53 0.24
C ILE A 125 -11.31 -14.39 0.98
N GLU A 126 -12.43 -13.83 1.43
CA GLU A 126 -13.49 -14.57 2.13
C GLU A 126 -14.06 -15.74 1.31
N LYS A 127 -14.11 -15.60 -0.02
CA LYS A 127 -14.57 -16.67 -0.93
C LYS A 127 -13.66 -17.89 -0.96
N THR A 128 -12.41 -17.76 -0.53
CA THR A 128 -11.49 -18.89 -0.41
C THR A 128 -11.60 -19.57 0.95
N GLY A 129 -12.50 -19.12 1.84
CA GLY A 129 -12.62 -19.59 3.22
C GLY A 129 -11.61 -18.96 4.19
N THR A 130 -10.78 -18.03 3.72
CA THR A 130 -9.83 -17.30 4.58
C THR A 130 -10.48 -16.02 5.06
N VAL A 131 -10.33 -15.70 6.34
CA VAL A 131 -10.73 -14.41 6.91
C VAL A 131 -9.52 -13.70 7.49
N VAL A 132 -9.58 -12.38 7.53
CA VAL A 132 -8.54 -11.58 8.20
C VAL A 132 -8.94 -11.35 9.64
N GLU A 133 -8.19 -11.95 10.56
CA GLU A 133 -8.44 -11.91 11.99
C GLU A 133 -8.02 -10.57 12.61
N ARG A 134 -8.95 -10.01 13.39
CA ARG A 134 -8.84 -8.70 14.02
C ARG A 134 -9.53 -8.72 15.37
N PRO A 135 -9.08 -7.90 16.34
CA PRO A 135 -7.80 -7.20 16.36
C PRO A 135 -6.69 -8.13 16.89
N SER A 136 -5.78 -8.56 16.03
CA SER A 136 -4.70 -9.49 16.38
C SER A 136 -3.34 -8.95 15.97
N THR A 137 -2.35 -9.08 16.86
CA THR A 137 -0.96 -8.67 16.60
C THR A 137 0.01 -9.81 16.82
N VAL A 138 1.19 -9.70 16.22
CA VAL A 138 2.35 -10.54 16.58
C VAL A 138 3.07 -9.93 17.78
N VAL A 139 3.50 -10.78 18.72
CA VAL A 139 4.30 -10.38 19.90
C VAL A 139 5.67 -11.03 19.94
N GLY A 140 5.91 -12.01 19.07
CA GLY A 140 7.22 -12.64 18.92
C GLY A 140 7.17 -13.72 17.85
N PHE A 141 8.33 -14.04 17.28
CA PHE A 141 8.46 -15.13 16.33
C PHE A 141 9.90 -15.66 16.38
N LYS A 142 10.09 -16.92 16.03
CA LYS A 142 11.41 -17.53 15.88
C LYS A 142 11.37 -18.62 14.82
N ASN A 143 12.46 -18.76 14.09
CA ASN A 143 12.71 -19.98 13.33
C ASN A 143 13.52 -20.91 14.23
N ASP A 144 12.86 -21.90 14.84
CA ASP A 144 13.50 -22.83 15.76
C ASP A 144 13.85 -24.18 15.13
N GLY A 145 13.45 -24.41 13.87
CA GLY A 145 13.72 -25.64 13.14
C GLY A 145 13.18 -26.92 13.78
N LYS A 146 12.32 -26.82 14.81
CA LYS A 146 11.79 -27.99 15.53
C LYS A 146 10.81 -28.81 14.69
N ASP A 147 10.09 -28.15 13.79
CA ASP A 147 9.24 -28.78 12.79
C ASP A 147 9.92 -28.63 11.42
N PRO A 148 10.35 -29.73 10.76
CA PRO A 148 11.03 -29.67 9.47
C PRO A 148 10.19 -29.05 8.36
N GLU A 149 8.86 -29.15 8.44
CA GLU A 149 7.95 -28.61 7.43
C GLU A 149 7.47 -27.20 7.80
N TYR A 150 7.24 -26.91 9.09
CA TYR A 150 6.75 -25.61 9.60
C TYR A 150 7.70 -24.98 10.62
N PRO A 151 8.90 -24.55 10.19
CA PRO A 151 9.99 -24.17 11.09
C PRO A 151 9.77 -22.84 11.83
N VAL A 152 8.84 -22.00 11.38
CA VAL A 152 8.57 -20.69 11.98
C VAL A 152 7.48 -20.80 13.04
N GLU A 153 7.84 -20.53 14.30
CA GLU A 153 6.88 -20.36 15.40
C GLU A 153 6.50 -18.88 15.51
N VAL A 154 5.20 -18.58 15.48
CA VAL A 154 4.67 -17.20 15.56
C VAL A 154 3.74 -17.10 16.76
N ASN A 155 4.03 -16.15 17.65
CA ASN A 155 3.24 -15.84 18.84
C ASN A 155 2.30 -14.68 18.53
N LEU A 156 1.02 -14.97 18.56
CA LEU A 156 -0.07 -14.05 18.31
C LEU A 156 -0.71 -13.64 19.63
N LYS A 157 -1.20 -12.41 19.66
CA LYS A 157 -1.99 -11.86 20.76
C LYS A 157 -3.24 -11.21 20.19
N ASP A 158 -4.39 -11.68 20.66
CA ASP A 158 -5.67 -11.00 20.47
C ASP A 158 -5.70 -9.77 21.38
N LEU A 159 -5.97 -8.60 20.82
CA LEU A 159 -5.86 -7.32 21.52
C LEU A 159 -7.09 -7.01 22.38
N ASP A 160 -8.24 -7.63 22.10
CA ASP A 160 -9.46 -7.42 22.88
C ASP A 160 -9.48 -8.34 24.10
N THR A 161 -9.18 -9.61 23.90
CA THR A 161 -9.23 -10.66 24.94
C THR A 161 -7.92 -10.86 25.69
N ASN A 162 -6.81 -10.32 25.17
CA ASN A 162 -5.44 -10.61 25.63
C ASN A 162 -5.05 -12.10 25.56
N VAL A 163 -5.79 -12.94 24.82
CA VAL A 163 -5.45 -14.34 24.64
C VAL A 163 -4.20 -14.46 23.76
N HIS A 164 -3.24 -15.25 24.24
CA HIS A 164 -2.04 -15.59 23.49
C HIS A 164 -2.23 -16.93 22.79
N THR A 165 -1.90 -16.97 21.50
CA THR A 165 -1.94 -18.21 20.69
C THR A 165 -0.63 -18.37 19.94
N THR A 166 -0.13 -19.59 19.86
CA THR A 166 1.07 -19.92 19.11
C THR A 166 0.70 -20.77 17.90
N VAL A 167 1.13 -20.34 16.72
CA VAL A 167 0.96 -21.06 15.46
C VAL A 167 2.31 -21.38 14.83
N ARG A 168 2.34 -22.39 13.96
CA ARG A 168 3.51 -22.69 13.14
C ARG A 168 3.27 -22.41 11.67
N ALA A 169 4.30 -21.94 10.99
CA ALA A 169 4.24 -21.62 9.57
C ALA A 169 5.51 -21.97 8.81
N LYS A 170 5.39 -22.08 7.48
CA LYS A 170 6.56 -22.15 6.59
C LYS A 170 7.19 -20.76 6.42
N TYR A 171 6.35 -19.73 6.34
CA TYR A 171 6.76 -18.34 6.14
C TYR A 171 6.02 -17.38 7.08
N LEU A 172 6.69 -16.27 7.40
CA LEU A 172 6.11 -15.11 8.07
C LEU A 172 6.33 -13.88 7.17
N PHE A 173 5.27 -13.12 6.91
CA PHE A 173 5.31 -11.91 6.10
C PHE A 173 4.86 -10.69 6.90
N GLY A 174 5.73 -9.67 6.99
CA GLY A 174 5.44 -8.40 7.64
C GLY A 174 4.91 -7.34 6.67
N GLY A 175 3.59 -7.13 6.70
CA GLY A 175 2.85 -6.08 5.99
C GLY A 175 2.42 -4.89 6.87
N GLU A 176 3.08 -4.69 8.02
CA GLU A 176 2.70 -3.73 9.08
C GLU A 176 2.98 -2.25 8.73
N GLY A 177 3.67 -1.99 7.62
CA GLY A 177 4.01 -0.65 7.16
C GLY A 177 5.23 -0.03 7.85
N ALA A 178 5.23 1.30 8.01
CA ALA A 178 6.42 2.06 8.41
C ALA A 178 6.95 1.72 9.82
N ARG A 179 6.08 1.31 10.75
CA ARG A 179 6.43 0.93 12.14
C ARG A 179 6.29 -0.58 12.34
N SER A 180 6.95 -1.36 11.49
CA SER A 180 6.85 -2.83 11.54
C SER A 180 7.66 -3.40 12.69
N PHE A 181 6.95 -4.11 13.58
CA PHE A 181 7.55 -4.89 14.66
C PHE A 181 8.44 -6.00 14.10
N ILE A 182 7.99 -6.70 13.05
CA ILE A 182 8.77 -7.79 12.44
C ILE A 182 10.11 -7.28 11.90
N ARG A 183 10.08 -6.14 11.20
CA ARG A 183 11.30 -5.52 10.67
C ARG A 183 12.27 -5.13 11.79
N GLU A 184 11.76 -4.53 12.86
CA GLU A 184 12.55 -4.11 14.02
C GLU A 184 13.19 -5.30 14.74
N GLN A 185 12.44 -6.38 14.97
CA GLN A 185 12.95 -7.61 15.58
C GLN A 185 14.03 -8.30 14.74
N GLN A 186 14.06 -8.07 13.42
CA GLN A 186 15.10 -8.58 12.52
C GLN A 186 16.30 -7.63 12.38
N ASN A 187 16.32 -6.51 13.11
CA ASN A 187 17.36 -5.48 13.01
C ASN A 187 17.53 -4.92 11.59
N ILE A 188 16.44 -4.87 10.81
CA ILE A 188 16.45 -4.29 9.46
C ILE A 188 16.19 -2.78 9.59
N GLY A 189 17.27 -1.99 9.56
CA GLY A 189 17.19 -0.53 9.67
C GLY A 189 16.60 0.15 8.44
N ILE A 190 15.97 1.31 8.65
CA ILE A 190 15.58 2.24 7.57
C ILE A 190 16.62 3.36 7.53
N ARG A 191 17.32 3.49 6.41
CA ARG A 191 18.24 4.60 6.16
C ARG A 191 17.51 5.73 5.44
N HIS A 192 17.33 6.85 6.14
CA HIS A 192 16.86 8.08 5.53
C HIS A 192 18.01 8.76 4.79
N LYS A 193 17.81 9.09 3.52
CA LYS A 193 18.82 9.81 2.71
C LYS A 193 18.86 11.29 3.08
N ASP A 194 17.68 11.88 3.29
CA ASP A 194 17.50 13.28 3.63
C ASP A 194 16.53 13.39 4.83
N PRO A 195 16.74 14.34 5.77
CA PRO A 195 15.76 14.59 6.82
C PRO A 195 14.42 15.03 6.22
N ILE A 196 13.32 14.70 6.89
CA ILE A 196 11.98 15.13 6.49
C ILE A 196 11.89 16.64 6.68
N ALA A 197 12.16 17.41 5.62
CA ALA A 197 12.19 18.87 5.66
C ALA A 197 10.79 19.51 5.52
N HIS A 198 9.77 18.72 5.21
CA HIS A 198 8.43 19.22 4.87
C HIS A 198 7.33 18.45 5.58
N VAL A 199 6.40 19.20 6.17
CA VAL A 199 5.16 18.68 6.74
C VAL A 199 4.02 19.12 5.84
N TRP A 200 3.17 18.16 5.46
CA TRP A 200 2.02 18.39 4.59
C TRP A 200 0.73 18.09 5.36
N GLY A 201 -0.25 18.99 5.26
CA GLY A 201 -1.62 18.71 5.65
C GLY A 201 -2.38 18.07 4.48
N VAL A 202 -3.25 17.11 4.78
CA VAL A 202 -4.16 16.48 3.81
C VAL A 202 -5.56 16.54 4.38
N MET A 203 -6.52 16.98 3.58
CA MET A 203 -7.93 17.10 3.96
C MET A 203 -8.80 16.53 2.85
N ASP A 204 -9.73 15.65 3.26
CA ASP A 204 -10.83 15.16 2.44
C ASP A 204 -12.09 15.92 2.84
N GLY A 205 -12.76 16.57 1.89
CA GLY A 205 -13.98 17.29 2.19
C GLY A 205 -14.68 17.87 0.97
N VAL A 206 -15.96 18.21 1.15
CA VAL A 206 -16.74 18.94 0.15
C VAL A 206 -16.38 20.42 0.25
N VAL A 207 -15.77 20.95 -0.81
CA VAL A 207 -15.35 22.36 -0.87
C VAL A 207 -16.23 23.11 -1.86
N ARG A 208 -16.74 24.28 -1.44
CA ARG A 208 -17.32 25.28 -2.35
C ARG A 208 -16.24 26.31 -2.66
N THR A 209 -15.88 26.43 -3.93
CA THR A 209 -14.80 27.32 -4.36
C THR A 209 -15.06 27.87 -5.76
N ASN A 210 -14.50 29.04 -6.05
CA ASN A 210 -14.44 29.63 -7.38
C ASN A 210 -13.13 29.31 -8.12
N PHE A 211 -12.26 28.48 -7.54
CA PHE A 211 -11.02 28.05 -8.18
C PHE A 211 -11.35 27.23 -9.46
N PRO A 212 -10.91 27.67 -10.64
CA PRO A 212 -11.43 27.16 -11.92
C PRO A 212 -11.04 25.70 -12.18
N ASP A 213 -9.86 25.29 -11.70
CA ASP A 213 -9.31 23.97 -12.00
C ASP A 213 -9.59 22.93 -10.90
N ILE A 214 -10.56 23.20 -10.01
CA ILE A 214 -10.89 22.30 -8.89
C ILE A 214 -11.35 20.90 -9.35
N LYS A 215 -11.82 20.78 -10.59
CA LYS A 215 -12.20 19.51 -11.23
C LYS A 215 -11.34 19.16 -12.46
N VAL A 216 -10.25 19.88 -12.74
CA VAL A 216 -9.47 19.59 -13.95
C VAL A 216 -8.95 18.17 -13.93
N GLY A 217 -9.13 17.50 -15.06
CA GLY A 217 -8.74 16.11 -15.24
C GLY A 217 -9.75 15.10 -14.71
N LEU A 218 -10.83 15.49 -14.01
CA LEU A 218 -11.84 14.59 -13.44
C LEU A 218 -13.04 14.39 -14.37
N GLN A 219 -13.44 13.13 -14.58
CA GLN A 219 -14.63 12.76 -15.34
C GLN A 219 -15.70 12.11 -14.43
N SER A 220 -16.10 12.78 -13.35
CA SER A 220 -17.31 12.49 -12.52
C SER A 220 -17.50 13.57 -11.44
N PRO A 221 -18.69 13.71 -10.80
CA PRO A 221 -18.84 14.53 -9.61
C PRO A 221 -18.09 13.87 -8.44
N PHE A 222 -16.81 14.20 -8.30
CA PHE A 222 -15.96 13.75 -7.21
C PHE A 222 -15.80 14.85 -6.16
N GLU A 223 -15.75 14.45 -4.90
CA GLU A 223 -15.33 15.30 -3.77
C GLU A 223 -13.81 15.48 -3.84
N ILE A 224 -13.31 16.69 -3.62
CA ILE A 224 -11.87 16.98 -3.73
C ILE A 224 -11.12 16.31 -2.57
N ARG A 225 -10.04 15.60 -2.88
CA ARG A 225 -9.31 14.72 -1.94
C ARG A 225 -7.82 15.00 -1.80
N SER A 226 -7.40 16.25 -1.96
CA SER A 226 -6.04 16.66 -1.62
C SER A 226 -5.91 18.16 -1.81
N PHE A 227 -5.88 18.91 -0.71
CA PHE A 227 -5.28 20.24 -0.68
C PHE A 227 -3.95 20.10 0.05
N SER A 228 -2.83 20.32 -0.66
CA SER A 228 -1.52 20.40 -0.05
C SER A 228 -1.14 21.87 0.06
N ASN A 229 -0.89 22.35 1.28
CA ASN A 229 -0.53 23.74 1.54
C ASN A 229 0.91 23.79 2.07
N ARG A 230 1.76 24.62 1.45
CA ARG A 230 3.17 24.76 1.80
C ARG A 230 3.32 25.79 2.92
N MET A 231 3.44 25.36 4.18
CA MET A 231 3.77 26.26 5.29
C MET A 231 5.27 26.25 5.57
N SER A 232 6.01 27.19 4.96
CA SER A 232 7.37 27.55 5.42
C SER A 232 7.78 28.97 4.99
N ARG A 233 7.67 29.94 5.92
CA ARG A 233 8.34 31.29 5.95
C ARG A 233 8.06 32.23 4.74
N PRO A 234 8.34 33.57 4.82
CA PRO A 234 7.58 34.59 4.08
C PRO A 234 7.79 34.68 2.56
N ASN A 235 8.52 33.73 1.95
CA ASN A 235 8.68 33.60 0.50
C ASN A 235 8.22 32.20 0.03
N ALA A 236 7.07 31.74 0.54
CA ALA A 236 6.51 30.45 0.16
C ALA A 236 5.97 30.49 -1.28
N GLN A 237 6.68 29.83 -2.19
CA GLN A 237 6.14 29.42 -3.50
C GLN A 237 4.92 28.52 -3.27
N PHE A 238 3.73 28.98 -3.65
CA PHE A 238 2.52 28.16 -3.70
C PHE A 238 2.59 27.26 -4.93
N THR A 239 2.96 26.00 -4.72
CA THR A 239 2.72 24.96 -5.73
C THR A 239 1.45 24.25 -5.31
N LEU A 240 0.36 24.44 -6.07
CA LEU A 240 -0.86 23.67 -5.88
C LEU A 240 -0.65 22.26 -6.46
N THR A 241 0.14 21.44 -5.78
CA THR A 241 0.29 20.04 -6.14
C THR A 241 -0.86 19.28 -5.49
N MET A 242 -1.74 18.67 -6.30
CA MET A 242 -2.53 17.53 -5.81
C MET A 242 -1.52 16.45 -5.40
N ALA A 243 -1.26 16.37 -4.10
CA ALA A 243 -0.45 15.30 -3.55
C ALA A 243 -1.29 14.03 -3.65
N LEU A 244 -1.10 13.28 -4.74
CA LEU A 244 -1.58 11.92 -4.86
C LEU A 244 -0.79 11.09 -3.85
N LEU A 245 -1.44 10.64 -2.79
CA LEU A 245 -0.85 9.70 -1.85
C LEU A 245 -0.68 8.37 -2.58
N TRP A 246 0.58 8.05 -2.84
CA TRP A 246 1.03 7.04 -3.78
C TRP A 246 0.75 5.62 -3.25
N LEU A 247 -0.08 4.85 -3.95
CA LEU A 247 0.00 3.38 -3.91
C LEU A 247 0.78 2.91 -5.12
N SER A 248 2.11 2.86 -4.98
CA SER A 248 2.96 2.15 -5.94
C SER A 248 3.06 0.71 -5.50
N LEU A 249 2.43 -0.21 -6.23
CA LEU A 249 2.74 -1.64 -6.15
C LEU A 249 4.19 -1.93 -6.59
N GLU A 250 4.85 -1.00 -7.31
CA GLU A 250 6.23 -1.12 -7.79
C GLU A 250 7.28 -0.75 -6.72
N LYS A 251 6.90 -0.04 -5.65
CA LYS A 251 7.77 0.21 -4.47
C LYS A 251 7.63 -0.86 -3.37
N MET A 252 7.11 -2.03 -3.71
CA MET A 252 7.23 -3.22 -2.87
C MET A 252 8.68 -3.73 -2.94
N THR A 253 9.55 -3.21 -2.08
CA THR A 253 10.83 -3.88 -1.79
C THR A 253 10.51 -5.19 -1.07
N TRP A 254 10.58 -6.28 -1.82
CA TRP A 254 10.41 -7.64 -1.34
C TRP A 254 11.60 -8.04 -0.48
N SER A 255 11.32 -8.59 0.70
CA SER A 255 12.27 -9.46 1.40
C SER A 255 11.57 -10.81 1.54
N VAL A 256 11.73 -11.68 0.54
CA VAL A 256 11.34 -13.08 0.61
C VAL A 256 12.57 -13.84 1.09
N TYR A 257 12.53 -14.34 2.31
CA TYR A 257 13.60 -15.17 2.84
C TYR A 257 13.34 -16.64 2.48
N THR A 258 14.18 -17.19 1.63
CA THR A 258 14.35 -18.65 1.48
C THR A 258 15.74 -19.01 2.01
N SER A 259 15.83 -19.59 3.20
CA SER A 259 17.06 -20.22 3.68
C SER A 259 17.29 -21.51 2.92
N ASN A 260 18.02 -21.44 1.80
CA ASN A 260 18.96 -22.45 1.32
C ASN A 260 19.34 -22.17 -0.15
N TRP A 261 20.30 -21.30 -0.36
CA TRP A 261 21.17 -21.37 -1.54
C TRP A 261 22.61 -21.51 -1.03
N ARG A 262 23.13 -22.73 -1.09
CA ARG A 262 24.55 -23.00 -0.84
C ARG A 262 25.35 -22.32 -1.95
N HIS A 263 26.26 -21.43 -1.55
CA HIS A 263 27.30 -20.89 -2.42
C HIS A 263 28.05 -22.03 -3.11
N ARG A 264 27.99 -22.09 -4.45
CA ARG A 264 29.07 -22.71 -5.23
C ARG A 264 30.22 -21.70 -5.27
N PRO A 265 31.46 -22.07 -4.92
CA PRO A 265 32.60 -21.19 -5.09
C PRO A 265 32.87 -21.00 -6.59
N THR A 266 33.05 -19.74 -6.99
CA THR A 266 33.66 -19.38 -8.27
C THR A 266 35.10 -19.89 -8.29
N ARG A 267 35.41 -20.81 -9.20
CA ARG A 267 36.79 -21.21 -9.52
C ARG A 267 37.50 -19.99 -10.13
N THR A 268 38.52 -19.51 -9.43
CA THR A 268 39.60 -18.71 -9.99
C THR A 268 40.51 -19.64 -10.81
N GLY A 269 40.91 -19.18 -11.99
CA GLY A 269 41.85 -19.87 -12.88
C GLY A 269 42.21 -18.99 -14.06
N THR A 270 43.41 -18.43 -13.99
CA THR A 270 44.13 -17.56 -14.93
C THR A 270 44.70 -18.31 -16.14
N GLN A 271 44.91 -17.55 -17.25
CA GLN A 271 45.77 -17.80 -18.43
C GLN A 271 45.36 -19.00 -19.31
N GLU A 272 45.29 -18.93 -20.65
CA GLU A 272 46.06 -18.17 -21.66
C GLU A 272 45.18 -17.33 -22.62
#